data_AF-A0A6P7GH05-F1
#
_entry.id   AF-A0A6P7GH05-F1
#
_cell.length_a   1.000
_cell.length_b   1.000
_cell.length_c   1.000
_cell.angle_alpha   90.00
_cell.angle_beta   90.00
_cell.angle_gamma   90.00
#
_symmetry.space_group_name_H-M   'P 1'
#
loop_
_entity.id
_entity.type
_entity.pdbx_description
1 polymer ?
#
loop_
_entity_poly.entity_id
_entity_poly.type
_entity_poly.pdbx_seq_one_letter_code
_entity_poly.pdbx_strand_id
1 'polypeptide(L)'
;MSYTKFLIVAFISTVSANNNCTITEFAQVAEIVKECSNIVINDLVVPAYSTLLLNLKNGSRVTFTGNVLFEVGYWEGPLLEISGDGVEVQGNAGITEDGIYINQDYGDIGNYSREIEITNLKMSNIYGSVQGVLTRPVHIVCSNDKCQNWTWSNINILGGGKNYCNFQPTEFIC
;
A
#
# COMPACT_ATOMS: atom_id res chain seq x y z
N MET A 1 -50.60 15.21 1.53
CA MET A 1 -49.21 15.49 1.11
C MET A 1 -48.56 16.33 2.19
N SER A 2 -47.80 15.69 3.08
CA SER A 2 -47.10 16.36 4.18
C SER A 2 -45.60 16.25 3.89
N TYR A 3 -44.92 17.37 3.71
CA TYR A 3 -43.47 17.41 3.56
C TYR A 3 -42.86 17.73 4.92
N THR A 4 -42.03 16.82 5.44
CA THR A 4 -41.23 17.04 6.64
C THR A 4 -40.02 17.88 6.28
N LYS A 5 -39.92 19.05 6.93
CA LYS A 5 -38.81 20.00 6.79
C LYS A 5 -37.62 19.48 7.59
N PHE A 6 -36.57 18.98 6.93
CA PHE A 6 -35.30 18.62 7.57
C PHE A 6 -34.45 19.88 7.76
N LEU A 7 -33.99 20.10 8.98
CA LEU A 7 -33.04 21.14 9.34
C LEU A 7 -31.69 20.45 9.51
N ILE A 8 -30.75 20.66 8.58
CA ILE A 8 -29.37 20.22 8.75
C ILE A 8 -28.76 21.16 9.79
N VAL A 9 -28.63 20.69 11.03
CA VAL A 9 -27.74 21.32 12.01
C VAL A 9 -26.33 20.91 11.61
N ALA A 10 -25.56 21.83 11.04
CA ALA A 10 -24.15 21.61 10.79
C ALA A 10 -23.44 21.45 12.14
N PHE A 11 -23.17 20.20 12.54
CA PHE A 11 -22.23 19.93 13.60
C PHE A 11 -20.85 20.29 13.05
N ILE A 12 -20.31 21.44 13.46
CA ILE A 12 -18.87 21.69 13.31
C ILE A 12 -18.22 20.78 14.33
N SER A 13 -17.97 19.53 13.94
CA SER A 13 -16.99 18.71 14.65
C SER A 13 -15.66 19.41 14.43
N THR A 14 -15.14 20.08 15.46
CA THR A 14 -13.71 20.34 15.50
C THR A 14 -13.06 18.96 15.57
N VAL A 15 -12.67 18.41 14.43
CA VAL A 15 -11.66 17.37 14.39
C VAL A 15 -10.47 17.98 15.12
N SER A 16 -10.23 17.51 16.33
CA SER A 16 -8.96 17.72 17.01
C SER A 16 -7.91 17.24 16.01
N ALA A 17 -7.08 18.16 15.53
CA ALA A 17 -5.81 17.84 14.90
C ALA A 17 -4.95 17.17 15.98
N ASN A 18 -5.29 15.92 16.31
CA ASN A 18 -4.36 15.03 16.94
C ASN A 18 -3.30 14.85 15.89
N ASN A 19 -2.19 15.57 16.04
CA ASN A 19 -0.98 15.44 15.22
C ASN A 19 -0.31 14.06 15.41
N ASN A 20 -1.11 13.02 15.64
CA ASN A 20 -0.69 11.65 15.59
C ASN A 20 -0.67 11.26 14.11
N CYS A 21 0.51 11.23 13.53
CA CYS A 21 0.74 10.77 12.16
C CYS A 21 0.63 9.24 12.02
N THR A 22 -0.19 8.60 12.86
CA THR A 22 -0.43 7.15 12.84
C THR A 22 -1.80 6.88 12.24
N ILE A 23 -1.81 6.16 11.13
CA ILE A 23 -3.01 5.65 10.46
C ILE A 23 -3.29 4.25 11.01
N THR A 24 -4.43 4.11 11.69
CA THR A 24 -5.01 2.83 12.12
C THR A 24 -6.34 2.53 11.44
N GLU A 25 -6.94 3.53 10.77
CA GLU A 25 -8.23 3.41 10.08
C GLU A 25 -8.14 4.06 8.69
N PHE A 26 -8.79 3.46 7.69
CA PHE A 26 -8.74 3.93 6.30
C PHE A 26 -9.23 5.38 6.15
N ALA A 27 -10.22 5.80 6.95
CA ALA A 27 -10.74 7.16 6.93
C ALA A 27 -9.68 8.23 7.26
N GLN A 28 -8.62 7.86 7.99
CA GLN A 28 -7.55 8.78 8.41
C GLN A 28 -6.55 9.06 7.29
N VAL A 29 -6.45 8.18 6.29
CA VAL A 29 -5.42 8.23 5.24
C VAL A 29 -5.40 9.60 4.56
N ALA A 30 -6.55 10.08 4.10
CA ALA A 30 -6.63 11.29 3.29
C ALA A 30 -6.23 12.58 4.02
N GLU A 31 -6.40 12.62 5.35
CA GLU A 31 -6.03 13.77 6.18
C GLU A 31 -4.56 13.65 6.60
N ILE A 32 -4.14 12.48 7.09
CA ILE A 32 -2.78 12.28 7.59
C ILE A 32 -1.73 12.43 6.48
N VAL A 33 -1.97 11.92 5.27
CA VAL A 33 -1.00 12.05 4.17
C VAL A 33 -0.80 13.50 3.71
N LYS A 34 -1.78 14.38 3.97
CA LYS A 34 -1.70 15.82 3.66
C LYS A 34 -1.02 16.63 4.75
N GLU A 35 -1.07 16.18 6.00
CA GLU A 35 -0.54 16.95 7.13
C GLU A 35 0.85 16.46 7.54
N CYS A 36 1.11 15.16 7.46
CA CYS A 36 2.30 14.54 8.00
C CYS A 36 3.38 14.23 6.94
N SER A 37 4.64 14.32 7.37
CA SER A 37 5.80 13.82 6.62
C SER A 37 6.41 12.56 7.26
N ASN A 38 6.06 12.22 8.50
CA ASN A 38 6.49 10.98 9.14
C ASN A 38 5.25 10.21 9.57
N ILE A 39 4.83 9.28 8.72
CA ILE A 39 3.57 8.55 8.85
C ILE A 39 3.86 7.13 9.32
N VAL A 40 3.04 6.64 10.25
CA VAL A 40 3.03 5.23 10.66
C VAL A 40 1.70 4.63 10.20
N ILE A 41 1.73 3.49 9.53
CA ILE A 41 0.53 2.73 9.19
C ILE A 41 0.56 1.44 10.02
N ASN A 42 -0.44 1.27 10.88
CA ASN A 42 -0.50 0.16 11.82
C ASN A 42 -1.82 -0.61 11.68
N ASP A 43 -1.74 -1.87 11.25
CA ASP A 43 -2.87 -2.80 11.16
C ASP A 43 -4.09 -2.21 10.41
N LEU A 44 -3.83 -1.73 9.19
CA LEU A 44 -4.82 -1.04 8.38
C LEU A 44 -5.67 -2.02 7.57
N VAL A 45 -6.99 -1.91 7.70
CA VAL A 45 -7.94 -2.58 6.79
C VAL A 45 -8.41 -1.58 5.73
N VAL A 46 -8.20 -1.92 4.46
CA VAL A 46 -8.64 -1.17 3.29
C VAL A 46 -9.95 -1.79 2.80
N PRO A 47 -11.04 -1.02 2.69
CA PRO A 47 -12.34 -1.54 2.25
C PRO A 47 -12.31 -2.09 0.83
N ALA A 48 -13.29 -2.95 0.52
CA ALA A 48 -13.45 -3.47 -0.84
C ALA A 48 -13.68 -2.32 -1.83
N TYR A 49 -13.25 -2.50 -3.07
CA TYR A 49 -13.41 -1.50 -4.15
C TYR A 49 -12.74 -0.15 -3.85
N SER A 50 -11.70 -0.13 -3.00
CA SER A 50 -11.01 1.08 -2.57
C SER A 50 -9.49 1.00 -2.82
N THR A 51 -8.89 2.14 -3.16
CA THR A 51 -7.43 2.30 -3.26
C THR A 51 -6.87 2.86 -1.95
N LEU A 52 -5.81 2.25 -1.42
CA LEU A 52 -4.94 2.88 -0.45
C LEU A 52 -4.07 3.93 -1.16
N LEU A 53 -4.53 5.17 -1.14
CA LEU A 53 -3.87 6.29 -1.82
C LEU A 53 -2.97 7.06 -0.85
N LEU A 54 -1.66 6.88 -0.97
CA LEU A 54 -0.63 7.58 -0.20
C LEU A 54 0.01 8.66 -1.05
N ASN A 55 -0.65 9.82 -1.16
CA ASN A 55 -0.11 11.00 -1.82
C ASN A 55 0.72 11.82 -0.83
N LEU A 56 1.99 11.45 -0.72
CA LEU A 56 2.89 11.91 0.32
C LEU A 56 3.58 13.22 -0.07
N LYS A 57 3.91 14.04 0.93
CA LYS A 57 4.80 15.20 0.75
C LYS A 57 6.19 14.73 0.32
N ASN A 58 6.94 15.61 -0.34
CA ASN A 58 8.32 15.31 -0.68
C ASN A 58 9.16 15.01 0.57
N GLY A 59 10.03 14.01 0.51
CA GLY A 59 10.86 13.56 1.62
C GLY A 59 10.10 12.84 2.74
N SER A 60 8.81 12.51 2.54
CA SER A 60 8.03 11.83 3.57
C SER A 60 8.50 10.42 3.82
N ARG A 61 8.41 9.99 5.08
CA ARG A 61 8.64 8.63 5.53
C ARG A 61 7.32 7.97 5.90
N VAL A 62 7.06 6.77 5.40
CA VAL A 62 5.95 5.90 5.80
C VAL A 62 6.54 4.65 6.45
N THR A 63 6.10 4.34 7.67
CA THR A 63 6.49 3.14 8.41
C THR A 63 5.31 2.20 8.58
N PHE A 64 5.39 0.99 8.03
CA PHE A 64 4.41 -0.06 8.28
C PHE A 64 4.83 -0.86 9.53
N THR A 65 4.01 -0.85 10.58
CA THR A 65 4.28 -1.55 11.85
C THR A 65 3.45 -2.82 12.04
N GLY A 66 2.48 -3.07 11.16
CA GLY A 66 1.58 -4.23 11.19
C GLY A 66 1.11 -4.60 9.78
N ASN A 67 -0.05 -5.27 9.67
CA ASN A 67 -0.55 -5.73 8.38
C ASN A 67 -1.38 -4.65 7.66
N VAL A 68 -1.34 -4.65 6.33
CA VAL A 68 -2.35 -3.97 5.51
C VAL A 68 -3.20 -5.04 4.84
N LEU A 69 -4.49 -5.09 5.19
CA LEU A 69 -5.44 -6.06 4.67
C LEU A 69 -6.42 -5.39 3.72
N PHE A 70 -6.66 -5.98 2.56
CA PHE A 70 -7.66 -5.51 1.62
C PHE A 70 -8.88 -6.42 1.69
N GLU A 71 -10.06 -5.85 1.94
CA GLU A 71 -11.31 -6.60 1.83
C GLU A 71 -11.55 -7.04 0.37
N VAL A 72 -12.22 -8.17 0.21
CA VAL A 72 -12.43 -8.79 -1.11
C VAL A 72 -13.39 -7.93 -1.94
N GLY A 73 -12.93 -7.44 -3.08
CA GLY A 73 -13.73 -6.78 -4.11
C GLY A 73 -13.16 -7.04 -5.51
N TYR A 74 -14.03 -7.26 -6.48
CA TYR A 74 -13.66 -7.52 -7.88
C TYR A 74 -13.76 -6.24 -8.69
N TRP A 75 -12.62 -5.62 -9.01
CA TRP A 75 -12.55 -4.35 -9.74
C TRP A 75 -11.18 -4.09 -10.35
N GLU A 76 -11.09 -3.10 -11.22
CA GLU A 76 -9.88 -2.74 -12.01
C GLU A 76 -8.74 -2.14 -11.18
N GLY A 77 -8.97 -1.82 -9.90
CA GLY A 77 -7.97 -1.22 -9.03
C GLY A 77 -7.65 0.25 -9.37
N PRO A 78 -6.48 0.75 -8.91
CA PRO A 78 -5.41 0.03 -8.20
C PRO A 78 -5.73 -0.24 -6.71
N LEU A 79 -5.09 -1.25 -6.10
CA LEU A 79 -5.20 -1.52 -4.65
C LEU A 79 -4.39 -0.52 -3.81
N LEU A 80 -3.17 -0.21 -4.21
CA LEU A 80 -2.26 0.70 -3.52
C LEU A 80 -1.62 1.65 -4.53
N GLU A 81 -1.61 2.93 -4.21
CA GLU A 81 -0.88 3.95 -4.96
C GLU A 81 -0.07 4.79 -3.98
N ILE A 82 1.25 4.77 -4.15
CA ILE A 82 2.18 5.60 -3.36
C ILE A 82 2.83 6.60 -4.30
N SER A 83 2.69 7.89 -3.98
CA SER A 83 3.27 8.98 -4.76
C SER A 83 3.95 10.00 -3.84
N GLY A 84 4.95 10.69 -4.39
CA GLY A 84 5.76 11.69 -3.70
C GLY A 84 7.21 11.66 -4.19
N ASP A 85 7.94 12.75 -4.00
CA ASP A 85 9.36 12.83 -4.39
C ASP A 85 10.27 12.52 -3.19
N GLY A 86 11.27 11.65 -3.37
CA GLY A 86 12.19 11.24 -2.31
C GLY A 86 11.52 10.60 -1.08
N VAL A 87 10.42 9.85 -1.28
CA VAL A 87 9.68 9.22 -0.18
C VAL A 87 10.36 7.92 0.29
N GLU A 88 10.38 7.69 1.59
CA GLU A 88 10.95 6.48 2.18
C GLU A 88 9.83 5.60 2.75
N VAL A 89 9.76 4.36 2.32
CA VAL A 89 8.79 3.37 2.81
C VAL A 89 9.56 2.26 3.51
N GLN A 90 9.28 2.08 4.79
CA GLN A 90 9.98 1.13 5.63
C GLN A 90 9.01 0.24 6.40
N GLY A 91 9.38 -1.01 6.61
CA GLY A 91 8.79 -1.86 7.63
C GLY A 91 9.47 -1.64 8.97
N ASN A 92 8.74 -1.79 10.08
CA ASN A 92 9.38 -1.89 11.39
C ASN A 92 10.27 -3.15 11.46
N ALA A 93 11.22 -3.20 12.41
CA ALA A 93 12.25 -4.24 12.60
C ALA A 93 11.72 -5.68 12.84
N GLY A 94 10.41 -5.91 12.73
CA GLY A 94 9.76 -7.22 12.74
C GLY A 94 9.39 -7.77 11.34
N ILE A 95 9.60 -7.01 10.25
CA ILE A 95 9.48 -7.56 8.90
C ILE A 95 10.64 -8.54 8.68
N THR A 96 10.34 -9.82 8.85
CA THR A 96 11.30 -10.93 8.80
C THR A 96 11.22 -11.72 7.50
N GLU A 97 10.42 -11.26 6.54
CA GLU A 97 10.21 -11.95 5.26
C GLU A 97 10.46 -11.05 4.04
N ASP A 98 9.64 -10.03 3.76
CA ASP A 98 9.71 -9.32 2.47
C ASP A 98 9.54 -7.79 2.60
N GLY A 99 10.31 -7.02 1.82
CA GLY A 99 10.20 -5.55 1.77
C GLY A 99 8.97 -5.09 0.99
N ILE A 100 8.90 -5.47 -0.29
CA ILE A 100 7.70 -5.38 -1.10
C ILE A 100 7.24 -6.81 -1.41
N TYR A 101 6.05 -7.20 -0.96
CA TYR A 101 5.45 -8.51 -1.25
C TYR A 101 4.17 -8.33 -2.06
N ILE A 102 4.17 -8.86 -3.28
CA ILE A 102 2.99 -8.90 -4.14
C ILE A 102 2.74 -10.36 -4.48
N ASN A 103 1.65 -10.92 -3.96
CA ASN A 103 1.28 -12.29 -4.26
C ASN A 103 -0.18 -12.39 -4.72
N GLN A 104 -0.35 -12.80 -5.97
CA GLN A 104 -1.62 -13.05 -6.62
C GLN A 104 -2.41 -14.20 -5.96
N ASP A 105 -1.72 -15.21 -5.41
CA ASP A 105 -2.34 -16.41 -4.84
C ASP A 105 -2.65 -16.28 -3.33
N TYR A 106 -2.36 -15.13 -2.70
CA TYR A 106 -2.53 -14.90 -1.26
C TYR A 106 -1.79 -15.92 -0.36
N GLY A 107 -0.72 -16.57 -0.87
CA GLY A 107 0.03 -17.59 -0.13
C GLY A 107 -0.47 -19.03 -0.33
N ASP A 108 -1.53 -19.24 -1.14
CA ASP A 108 -2.03 -20.56 -1.52
C ASP A 108 -1.27 -21.09 -2.76
N ILE A 109 0.04 -21.33 -2.61
CA ILE A 109 0.94 -21.75 -3.69
C ILE A 109 0.34 -22.92 -4.48
N GLY A 110 0.10 -22.69 -5.78
CA GLY A 110 -0.38 -23.70 -6.73
C GLY A 110 -1.90 -23.78 -6.92
N ASN A 111 -2.68 -22.90 -6.30
CA ASN A 111 -4.13 -22.82 -6.52
C ASN A 111 -4.53 -21.66 -7.43
N TYR A 112 -4.32 -21.84 -8.74
CA TYR A 112 -4.67 -20.89 -9.81
C TYR A 112 -6.18 -20.74 -10.08
N SER A 113 -7.06 -21.22 -9.18
CA SER A 113 -8.52 -21.20 -9.38
C SER A 113 -9.16 -19.82 -9.16
N ARG A 114 -8.40 -18.81 -8.75
CA ARG A 114 -8.92 -17.47 -8.48
C ARG A 114 -8.57 -16.54 -9.64
N GLU A 115 -9.59 -15.97 -10.27
CA GLU A 115 -9.52 -15.02 -11.39
C GLU A 115 -8.96 -13.64 -11.00
N ILE A 116 -8.07 -13.58 -10.00
CA ILE A 116 -7.57 -12.32 -9.45
C ILE A 116 -6.50 -11.77 -10.38
N GLU A 117 -6.80 -10.59 -10.91
CA GLU A 117 -5.91 -9.82 -11.77
C GLU A 117 -5.33 -8.67 -10.97
N ILE A 118 -4.00 -8.49 -11.05
CA ILE A 118 -3.32 -7.33 -10.50
C ILE A 118 -2.90 -6.49 -11.70
N THR A 119 -3.80 -5.66 -12.17
CA THR A 119 -3.54 -4.77 -13.32
C THR A 119 -3.33 -3.34 -12.84
N ASN A 120 -2.66 -2.54 -13.68
CA ASN A 120 -2.49 -1.10 -13.49
C ASN A 120 -1.83 -0.69 -12.16
N LEU A 121 -1.01 -1.57 -11.56
CA LEU A 121 -0.24 -1.25 -10.36
C LEU A 121 0.79 -0.16 -10.66
N LYS A 122 0.79 0.92 -9.88
CA LYS A 122 1.76 2.00 -10.01
C LYS A 122 2.53 2.19 -8.72
N MET A 123 3.83 1.93 -8.79
CA MET A 123 4.75 2.11 -7.68
C MET A 123 5.93 2.95 -8.18
N SER A 124 6.18 4.08 -7.52
CA SER A 124 7.26 4.98 -7.90
C SER A 124 7.94 5.60 -6.70
N ASN A 125 9.25 5.84 -6.81
CA ASN A 125 10.07 6.53 -5.80
C ASN A 125 10.05 5.85 -4.42
N ILE A 126 10.08 4.53 -4.36
CA ILE A 126 10.04 3.78 -3.11
C ILE A 126 11.46 3.41 -2.68
N TYR A 127 11.91 3.97 -1.56
CA TYR A 127 13.21 3.67 -0.97
C TYR A 127 13.02 3.06 0.41
N GLY A 128 13.85 2.10 0.78
CA GLY A 128 13.78 1.50 2.12
C GLY A 128 14.92 0.54 2.38
N SER A 129 14.87 -0.13 3.53
CA SER A 129 15.81 -1.20 3.85
C SER A 129 15.13 -2.35 4.59
N VAL A 130 15.54 -3.56 4.28
CA VAL A 130 15.17 -4.79 5.02
C VAL A 130 16.40 -5.37 5.71
N GLN A 131 16.18 -6.14 6.78
CA GLN A 131 17.24 -6.80 7.55
C GLN A 131 17.09 -8.32 7.50
N GLY A 132 18.19 -9.06 7.61
CA GLY A 132 18.20 -10.53 7.62
C GLY A 132 18.46 -11.17 6.25
N VAL A 133 19.33 -12.18 6.19
CA VAL A 133 19.76 -12.80 4.91
C VAL A 133 18.68 -13.61 4.20
N LEU A 134 17.61 -13.97 4.91
CA LEU A 134 16.45 -14.67 4.35
C LEU A 134 15.35 -13.72 3.87
N THR A 135 15.46 -12.42 4.16
CA THR A 135 14.46 -11.46 3.70
C THR A 135 14.64 -11.12 2.24
N ARG A 136 13.57 -10.90 1.49
CA ARG A 136 13.67 -10.49 0.09
C ARG A 136 13.29 -9.02 -0.02
N PRO A 137 14.14 -8.16 -0.62
CA PRO A 137 13.79 -6.76 -0.79
C PRO A 137 12.51 -6.59 -1.62
N VAL A 138 12.37 -7.40 -2.68
CA VAL A 138 11.15 -7.52 -3.48
C VAL A 138 10.80 -8.98 -3.72
N HIS A 139 9.53 -9.33 -3.49
CA HIS A 139 8.95 -10.65 -3.70
C HIS A 139 7.65 -10.53 -4.52
N ILE A 140 7.68 -10.98 -5.78
CA ILE A 140 6.54 -10.96 -6.71
C ILE A 140 6.17 -12.39 -7.11
N VAL A 141 4.93 -12.78 -6.82
CA VAL A 141 4.29 -14.00 -7.29
C VAL A 141 3.03 -13.62 -8.06
N CYS A 142 3.10 -13.71 -9.38
CA CYS A 142 1.96 -13.49 -10.25
C CYS A 142 2.11 -14.20 -11.60
N SER A 143 1.00 -14.62 -12.18
CA SER A 143 0.97 -15.15 -13.54
C SER A 143 1.03 -14.03 -14.59
N ASN A 144 1.72 -14.27 -15.71
CA ASN A 144 1.90 -13.28 -16.79
C ASN A 144 0.59 -12.86 -17.47
N ASP A 145 -0.44 -13.70 -17.43
CA ASP A 145 -1.77 -13.38 -17.95
C ASP A 145 -2.62 -12.57 -16.96
N LYS A 146 -2.20 -12.51 -15.69
CA LYS A 146 -2.97 -11.91 -14.60
C LYS A 146 -2.32 -10.66 -13.99
N CYS A 147 -1.04 -10.45 -14.23
CA CYS A 147 -0.35 -9.20 -13.94
C CYS A 147 -0.02 -8.44 -15.21
N GLN A 148 -0.58 -7.24 -15.36
CA GLN A 148 -0.42 -6.43 -16.56
C GLN A 148 -0.38 -4.93 -16.24
N ASN A 149 0.25 -4.14 -17.11
CA ASN A 149 0.27 -2.68 -17.04
C ASN A 149 0.87 -2.10 -15.73
N TRP A 150 1.92 -2.73 -15.20
CA TRP A 150 2.61 -2.21 -14.03
C TRP A 150 3.54 -1.05 -14.39
N THR A 151 3.44 0.05 -13.66
CA THR A 151 4.44 1.12 -13.64
C THR A 151 5.29 0.93 -12.40
N TRP A 152 6.59 0.70 -12.60
CA TRP A 152 7.53 0.42 -11.52
C TRP A 152 8.81 1.20 -11.74
N SER A 153 8.96 2.35 -11.08
CA SER A 153 10.09 3.25 -11.34
C SER A 153 10.74 3.75 -10.06
N ASN A 154 12.06 3.92 -10.07
CA ASN A 154 12.82 4.45 -8.92
C ASN A 154 12.55 3.70 -7.60
N ILE A 155 12.58 2.37 -7.64
CA ILE A 155 12.40 1.52 -6.44
C ILE A 155 13.73 0.93 -6.02
N ASN A 156 14.14 1.22 -4.79
CA ASN A 156 15.43 0.80 -4.23
C ASN A 156 15.26 0.38 -2.76
N ILE A 157 15.13 -0.93 -2.53
CA ILE A 157 15.10 -1.52 -1.20
C ILE A 157 16.47 -2.14 -0.92
N LEU A 158 17.15 -1.63 0.10
CA LEU A 158 18.51 -2.03 0.49
C LEU A 158 18.50 -3.14 1.54
N GLY A 159 19.61 -3.88 1.64
CA GLY A 159 19.74 -4.98 2.61
C GLY A 159 19.01 -6.25 2.18
N GLY A 160 18.85 -7.20 3.10
CA GLY A 160 18.21 -8.49 2.82
C GLY A 160 19.08 -9.47 2.00
N GLY A 161 18.43 -10.53 1.52
CA GLY A 161 18.90 -11.50 0.53
C GLY A 161 18.62 -11.02 -0.90
N LYS A 162 18.15 -11.93 -1.77
CA LYS A 162 17.84 -11.62 -3.18
C LYS A 162 16.36 -11.34 -3.39
N ASN A 163 16.04 -10.53 -4.39
CA ASN A 163 14.67 -10.43 -4.90
C ASN A 163 14.20 -11.81 -5.39
N TYR A 164 12.89 -12.07 -5.33
CA TYR A 164 12.26 -13.22 -5.97
C TYR A 164 11.07 -12.75 -6.79
N CYS A 165 11.09 -12.98 -8.10
CA CYS A 165 10.00 -12.57 -8.97
C CYS A 165 9.77 -13.64 -10.04
N ASN A 166 8.54 -14.14 -10.12
CA ASN A 166 8.10 -14.93 -11.29
C ASN A 166 7.47 -14.05 -12.39
N PHE A 167 7.13 -12.80 -12.05
CA PHE A 167 6.67 -11.74 -12.94
C PHE A 167 7.58 -10.52 -12.81
N GLN A 168 8.04 -9.99 -13.94
CA GLN A 168 9.03 -8.91 -13.99
C GLN A 168 8.39 -7.58 -14.40
N PRO A 169 8.38 -6.55 -13.54
CA PRO A 169 8.01 -5.19 -13.95
C PRO A 169 8.99 -4.63 -14.97
N THR A 170 8.50 -3.91 -15.99
CA THR A 170 9.26 -3.49 -17.19
C THR A 170 10.57 -2.74 -16.92
N GLU A 171 10.65 -1.92 -15.86
CA GLU A 171 11.83 -1.11 -15.52
C GLU A 171 12.51 -1.56 -14.21
N PHE A 172 12.12 -2.72 -13.69
CA PHE A 172 12.74 -3.32 -12.52
C PHE A 172 13.50 -4.57 -12.95
N ILE A 173 14.56 -4.93 -12.22
CA ILE A 173 15.22 -6.22 -12.36
C ILE A 173 15.21 -6.88 -10.99
N CYS A 174 14.52 -8.03 -10.91
CA CYS A 174 14.75 -9.00 -9.87
C CYS A 174 15.92 -9.90 -10.31
#